data_AF-A0A8T1X4H7-F1
#
_entry.id   AF-A0A8T1X4H7-F1
#
_cell.length_a   1.000
_cell.length_b   1.000
_cell.length_c   1.000
_cell.angle_alpha   90.00
_cell.angle_beta   90.00
_cell.angle_gamma   90.00
#
_symmetry.space_group_name_H-M   'P 1'
#
loop_
_entity.id
_entity.type
_entity.pdbx_description
1 polymer ?
#
loop_
_entity_poly.entity_id
_entity_poly.type
_entity_poly.pdbx_seq_one_letter_code
_entity_poly.pdbx_strand_id
1 'polypeptide(L)'
;MQEAISLFEVNLPPDHKDMVAATSTLLQSLNAMKYYDAAVQTCLHAYKNRVRSLSDTHPNVLEIQEQLNEFIAKREIVDMTNEDCILMARNEQDRKRMEDLTNESERHLAGFRNLLLNDPDGLAKFLIFAHQEFAEDMIKFWIAIEEFKQANFDTKTLRSRAVNTYLTFIESRRVKLVTATQRKKIKKAITTPGKKISLSLYDDVQAEIFELVYTGVYTRFLAQSP
;
A
#
# COMPACT_ATOMS: atom_id res chain seq x y z
N MET A 1 -24.82 -32.97 25.06
CA MET A 1 -26.11 -32.43 24.56
C MET A 1 -26.45 -32.92 23.16
N GLN A 2 -25.53 -32.89 22.20
CA GLN A 2 -25.76 -33.41 20.83
C GLN A 2 -26.13 -34.90 20.83
N GLU A 3 -25.47 -35.71 21.64
CA GLU A 3 -25.79 -37.13 21.87
C GLU A 3 -27.21 -37.35 22.44
N ALA A 4 -27.70 -36.43 23.27
CA ALA A 4 -29.05 -36.50 23.84
C ALA A 4 -30.12 -36.20 22.79
N ILE A 5 -29.85 -35.26 21.87
CA ILE A 5 -30.74 -34.98 20.73
C ILE A 5 -30.81 -36.19 19.80
N SER A 6 -29.68 -36.84 19.50
CA SER A 6 -29.66 -38.08 18.70
C SER A 6 -30.45 -39.22 19.35
N LEU A 7 -30.42 -39.35 20.67
CA LEU A 7 -31.25 -40.34 21.40
C LEU A 7 -32.74 -40.00 21.36
N PHE A 8 -33.10 -38.72 21.44
CA PHE A 8 -34.50 -38.30 21.33
C PHE A 8 -35.05 -38.46 19.91
N GLU A 9 -34.25 -38.21 18.88
CA GLU A 9 -34.66 -38.38 17.47
C GLU A 9 -35.04 -39.82 17.09
N VAL A 10 -34.50 -40.81 17.79
CA VAL A 10 -34.82 -42.23 17.56
C VAL A 10 -36.11 -42.65 18.27
N ASN A 11 -36.46 -41.98 19.39
CA ASN A 11 -37.48 -42.47 20.32
C ASN A 11 -38.70 -41.54 20.46
N LEU A 12 -38.62 -40.29 20.00
CA LEU A 12 -39.66 -39.27 20.20
C LEU A 12 -40.07 -38.60 18.89
N PRO A 13 -41.35 -38.20 18.75
CA PRO A 13 -41.80 -37.37 17.64
C PRO A 13 -41.05 -36.03 17.52
N PRO A 14 -40.87 -35.46 16.31
CA PRO A 14 -40.15 -34.20 16.10
C PRO A 14 -40.71 -32.95 16.82
N ASP A 15 -41.98 -32.99 17.23
CA ASP A 15 -42.68 -31.96 18.00
C ASP A 15 -42.69 -32.22 19.51
N HIS A 16 -42.09 -33.32 19.96
CA HIS A 16 -42.07 -33.67 21.37
C HIS A 16 -41.35 -32.60 22.19
N LYS A 17 -41.98 -32.18 23.30
CA LYS A 17 -41.51 -31.08 24.17
C LYS A 17 -40.04 -31.23 24.59
N ASP A 18 -39.61 -32.45 24.93
CA ASP A 18 -38.23 -32.69 25.37
C ASP A 18 -37.21 -32.54 24.23
N MET A 19 -37.58 -32.89 23.00
CA MET A 19 -36.74 -32.68 21.82
C MET A 19 -36.63 -31.19 21.50
N VAL A 20 -37.74 -30.44 21.57
CA VAL A 20 -37.73 -28.98 21.40
C VAL A 20 -36.89 -28.30 22.48
N ALA A 21 -37.04 -28.70 23.75
CA ALA A 21 -36.29 -28.15 24.88
C ALA A 21 -34.78 -28.44 24.79
N ALA A 22 -34.40 -29.66 24.40
CA ALA A 22 -33.00 -30.03 24.20
C ALA A 22 -32.34 -29.22 23.08
N THR A 23 -33.01 -29.06 21.95
CA THR A 23 -32.54 -28.23 20.83
C THR A 23 -32.41 -26.77 21.24
N SER A 24 -33.40 -26.20 21.93
CA SER A 24 -33.36 -24.81 22.42
C SER A 24 -32.20 -24.58 23.40
N THR A 25 -31.98 -25.50 24.35
CA THR A 25 -30.87 -25.41 25.33
C THR A 25 -29.50 -25.48 24.65
N LEU A 26 -29.35 -26.34 23.63
CA LEU A 26 -28.13 -26.42 22.85
C LEU A 26 -27.88 -25.12 22.07
N LEU A 27 -28.89 -24.58 21.39
CA LEU A 27 -28.78 -23.33 20.64
C LEU A 27 -28.43 -22.14 21.55
N GLN A 28 -29.00 -22.05 22.75
CA GLN A 28 -28.64 -21.05 23.75
C GLN A 28 -27.17 -21.15 24.16
N SER A 29 -26.68 -22.38 24.37
CA SER A 29 -25.28 -22.63 24.72
C SER A 29 -24.34 -22.25 23.57
N LEU A 30 -24.67 -22.62 22.34
CA LEU A 30 -23.91 -22.26 21.14
C LEU A 30 -23.90 -20.75 20.90
N ASN A 31 -25.02 -20.07 21.14
CA ASN A 31 -25.14 -18.61 21.07
C ASN A 31 -24.24 -17.94 22.11
N ALA A 32 -24.23 -18.43 23.37
CA ALA A 32 -23.38 -17.91 24.42
C ALA A 32 -21.88 -18.07 24.08
N MET A 33 -21.51 -19.17 23.41
CA MET A 33 -20.15 -19.42 22.92
C MET A 33 -19.84 -18.73 21.58
N LYS A 34 -20.81 -18.05 20.95
CA LYS A 34 -20.72 -17.46 19.61
C LYS A 34 -20.35 -18.46 18.51
N TYR A 35 -20.68 -19.73 18.70
CA TYR A 35 -20.46 -20.79 17.70
C TYR A 35 -21.62 -20.82 16.71
N TYR A 36 -21.74 -19.75 15.93
CA TYR A 36 -22.87 -19.53 15.02
C TYR A 36 -22.92 -20.53 13.88
N ASP A 37 -21.78 -21.04 13.38
CA ASP A 37 -21.78 -22.14 12.41
C ASP A 37 -22.44 -23.40 12.96
N ALA A 38 -22.06 -23.82 14.18
CA ALA A 38 -22.66 -24.97 14.83
C ALA A 38 -24.14 -24.73 15.15
N ALA A 39 -24.53 -23.51 15.50
CA ALA A 39 -25.92 -23.13 15.73
C ALA A 39 -26.75 -23.22 14.44
N VAL A 40 -26.24 -22.70 13.31
CA VAL A 40 -26.86 -22.82 11.98
C VAL A 40 -27.01 -24.28 11.59
N GLN A 41 -25.99 -25.13 11.78
CA GLN A 41 -26.09 -26.57 11.48
C GLN A 41 -27.13 -27.27 12.35
N THR A 42 -27.20 -26.91 13.64
CA THR A 42 -28.20 -27.44 14.58
C THR A 42 -29.61 -27.03 14.17
N CYS A 43 -29.82 -25.77 13.79
CA CYS A 43 -31.11 -25.27 13.28
C CYS A 43 -31.50 -25.96 11.97
N LEU A 44 -30.57 -26.14 11.03
CA LEU A 44 -30.82 -26.85 9.77
C LEU A 44 -31.21 -28.30 9.99
N HIS A 45 -30.54 -28.99 10.91
CA HIS A 45 -30.87 -30.37 11.27
C HIS A 45 -32.26 -30.47 11.89
N ALA A 46 -32.57 -29.60 12.87
CA ALA A 46 -33.87 -29.55 13.51
C ALA A 46 -35.01 -29.19 12.54
N TYR A 47 -34.79 -28.22 11.64
CA TYR A 47 -35.74 -27.86 10.59
C TYR A 47 -36.04 -29.04 9.65
N LYS A 48 -34.99 -29.72 9.15
CA LYS A 48 -35.14 -30.91 8.31
C LYS A 48 -35.92 -32.02 8.99
N ASN A 49 -35.70 -32.24 10.29
CA ASN A 49 -36.41 -33.26 11.05
C ASN A 49 -37.88 -32.89 11.28
N ARG A 50 -38.20 -31.62 11.55
CA ARG A 50 -39.56 -31.14 11.80
C ARG A 50 -40.43 -31.14 10.53
N VAL A 51 -39.91 -30.69 9.40
CA VAL A 51 -40.65 -30.62 8.12
C VAL A 51 -40.96 -32.02 7.55
N ARG A 52 -40.22 -33.07 7.94
CA ARG A 52 -40.54 -34.46 7.56
C ARG A 52 -41.88 -34.96 8.10
N SER A 53 -42.36 -34.39 9.20
CA SER A 53 -43.53 -34.89 9.93
C SER A 53 -44.59 -33.82 10.22
N LEU A 54 -44.24 -32.54 10.09
CA LEU A 54 -45.10 -31.41 10.40
C LEU A 54 -45.31 -30.53 9.16
N SER A 55 -46.47 -29.86 9.08
CA SER A 55 -46.78 -28.86 8.06
C SER A 55 -45.83 -27.66 8.11
N ASP A 56 -45.58 -27.01 6.98
CA ASP A 56 -44.77 -25.78 6.88
C ASP A 56 -45.35 -24.62 7.71
N THR A 57 -46.65 -24.65 8.00
CA THR A 57 -47.35 -23.65 8.83
C THR A 57 -47.31 -23.96 10.33
N HIS A 58 -46.68 -25.07 10.73
CA HIS A 58 -46.67 -25.50 12.13
C HIS A 58 -45.80 -24.55 12.99
N PRO A 59 -46.24 -24.15 14.21
CA PRO A 59 -45.51 -23.22 15.06
C PRO A 59 -44.03 -23.59 15.30
N ASN A 60 -43.74 -24.86 15.58
CA ASN A 60 -42.37 -25.35 15.79
C ASN A 60 -41.49 -25.31 14.52
N VAL A 61 -42.10 -25.30 13.32
CA VAL A 61 -41.39 -25.15 12.04
C VAL A 61 -41.07 -23.67 11.80
N LEU A 62 -42.02 -22.78 12.07
CA LEU A 62 -41.81 -21.33 11.96
C LEU A 62 -40.76 -20.83 12.97
N GLU A 63 -40.82 -21.31 14.22
CA GLU A 63 -39.86 -20.93 15.27
C GLU A 63 -38.42 -21.31 14.90
N ILE A 64 -38.17 -22.54 14.44
CA ILE A 64 -36.81 -22.96 14.07
C ILE A 64 -36.32 -22.25 12.80
N GLN A 65 -37.23 -21.84 11.91
CA GLN A 65 -36.91 -21.04 10.73
C GLN A 65 -36.50 -19.61 11.12
N GLU A 66 -37.20 -18.99 12.08
CA GLU A 66 -36.81 -17.69 12.64
C GLU A 66 -35.44 -17.75 13.32
N GLN A 67 -35.22 -18.76 14.17
CA GLN A 67 -33.93 -19.01 14.82
C GLN A 67 -32.81 -19.25 13.80
N LEU A 68 -33.08 -19.99 12.73
CA LEU A 68 -32.12 -20.21 11.65
C LEU A 68 -31.70 -18.88 11.00
N ASN A 69 -32.67 -18.02 10.65
CA ASN A 69 -32.39 -16.71 10.07
C ASN A 69 -31.57 -15.83 11.02
N GLU A 70 -31.90 -15.82 12.31
CA GLU A 70 -31.15 -15.08 13.32
C GLU A 70 -29.70 -15.54 13.41
N PHE A 71 -29.45 -16.85 13.44
CA PHE A 71 -28.09 -17.39 13.52
C PHE A 71 -27.30 -17.22 12.22
N ILE A 72 -27.95 -17.24 11.06
CA ILE A 72 -27.32 -16.89 9.78
C ILE A 72 -26.86 -15.43 9.83
N ALA A 73 -27.74 -14.51 10.21
CA ALA A 73 -27.39 -13.09 10.32
C ALA A 73 -26.24 -12.85 11.32
N LYS A 74 -26.25 -13.53 12.48
CA LYS A 74 -25.17 -13.44 13.46
C LYS A 74 -23.84 -13.98 12.93
N ARG A 75 -23.86 -15.10 12.21
CA ARG A 75 -22.67 -15.67 11.55
C ARG A 75 -22.13 -14.68 10.51
N GLU A 76 -22.99 -14.18 9.63
CA GLU A 76 -22.60 -13.22 8.58
C GLU A 76 -21.96 -11.96 9.19
N ILE A 77 -22.51 -11.43 10.29
CA ILE A 77 -21.90 -10.28 11.00
C ILE A 77 -20.49 -10.62 11.49
N VAL A 78 -20.27 -11.81 12.07
CA VAL A 78 -18.95 -12.22 12.55
C VAL A 78 -17.98 -12.43 11.39
N ASP A 79 -18.43 -13.07 10.31
CA ASP A 79 -17.62 -13.31 9.11
C ASP A 79 -17.19 -11.99 8.49
N MET A 80 -18.13 -11.06 8.28
CA MET A 80 -17.83 -9.70 7.79
C MET A 80 -16.87 -8.96 8.72
N THR A 81 -17.09 -9.02 10.04
CA THR A 81 -16.20 -8.35 11.00
C THR A 81 -14.79 -8.94 10.95
N ASN A 82 -14.67 -10.26 10.81
CA ASN A 82 -13.39 -10.94 10.70
C ASN A 82 -12.67 -10.58 9.38
N GLU A 83 -13.39 -10.57 8.26
CA GLU A 83 -12.88 -10.13 6.97
C GLU A 83 -12.41 -8.66 7.03
N ASP A 84 -13.19 -7.78 7.66
CA ASP A 84 -12.83 -6.37 7.88
C ASP A 84 -11.57 -6.25 8.74
N CYS A 85 -11.43 -7.02 9.83
CA CYS A 85 -10.23 -7.03 10.65
C CYS A 85 -8.99 -7.48 9.87
N ILE A 86 -9.13 -8.53 9.04
CA ILE A 86 -8.04 -9.03 8.18
C ILE A 86 -7.64 -7.95 7.16
N LEU A 87 -8.63 -7.32 6.51
CA LEU A 87 -8.39 -6.28 5.53
C LEU A 87 -7.72 -5.05 6.17
N MET A 88 -8.19 -4.61 7.34
CA MET A 88 -7.59 -3.51 8.09
C MET A 88 -6.14 -3.82 8.48
N ALA A 89 -5.85 -5.04 8.97
CA ALA A 89 -4.49 -5.45 9.30
C ALA A 89 -3.56 -5.46 8.07
N ARG A 90 -4.06 -5.93 6.92
CA ARG A 90 -3.32 -5.91 5.65
C ARG A 90 -3.05 -4.48 5.18
N ASN A 91 -4.05 -3.61 5.21
CA ASN A 91 -3.91 -2.20 4.82
C ASN A 91 -2.87 -1.48 5.70
N GLU A 92 -2.88 -1.75 7.01
CA GLU A 92 -1.90 -1.18 7.93
C GLU A 92 -0.48 -1.70 7.65
N GLN A 93 -0.33 -2.98 7.32
CA GLN A 93 0.96 -3.54 6.91
C GLN A 93 1.48 -2.91 5.60
N ASP A 94 0.61 -2.76 4.60
CA ASP A 94 0.97 -2.13 3.32
C ASP A 94 1.33 -0.65 3.51
N ARG A 95 0.62 0.06 4.40
CA ARG A 95 0.94 1.44 4.79
C ARG A 95 2.33 1.52 5.43
N LYS A 96 2.63 0.64 6.39
CA LYS A 96 3.94 0.60 7.06
C LYS A 96 5.06 0.28 6.06
N ARG A 97 4.84 -0.67 5.16
CA ARG A 97 5.80 -1.01 4.10
C ARG A 97 6.08 0.18 3.18
N MET A 98 5.06 0.94 2.80
CA MET A 98 5.22 2.15 2.00
C MET A 98 6.00 3.24 2.74
N GLU A 99 5.73 3.41 4.04
CA GLU A 99 6.46 4.33 4.92
C GLU A 99 7.94 3.95 5.02
N ASP A 100 8.25 2.66 5.23
CA ASP A 100 9.62 2.16 5.29
C ASP A 100 10.39 2.40 3.98
N LEU A 101 9.76 2.14 2.82
CA LEU A 101 10.34 2.42 1.50
C LEU A 101 10.62 3.92 1.28
N THR A 102 9.71 4.78 1.75
CA THR A 102 9.86 6.23 1.64
C THR A 102 11.02 6.71 2.51
N ASN A 103 11.09 6.24 3.76
CA ASN A 103 12.18 6.53 4.69
C ASN A 103 13.54 6.06 4.15
N GLU A 104 13.60 4.90 3.50
CA GLU A 104 14.82 4.39 2.86
C GLU A 104 15.25 5.29 1.69
N SER A 105 14.32 5.64 0.80
CA SER A 105 14.58 6.56 -0.32
C SER A 105 15.11 7.93 0.16
N GLU A 106 14.53 8.48 1.23
CA GLU A 106 15.00 9.73 1.84
C GLU A 106 16.43 9.62 2.40
N ARG A 107 16.76 8.50 3.06
CA ARG A 107 18.12 8.25 3.56
C ARG A 107 19.13 8.12 2.42
N HIS A 108 18.76 7.42 1.35
CA HIS A 108 19.58 7.26 0.15
C HIS A 108 19.87 8.62 -0.50
N LEU A 109 18.85 9.44 -0.66
CA LEU A 109 18.99 10.80 -1.19
C LEU A 109 19.84 11.68 -0.28
N ALA A 110 19.65 11.61 1.04
CA ALA A 110 20.44 12.39 2.00
C ALA A 110 21.92 12.02 1.95
N GLY A 111 22.25 10.71 1.92
CA GLY A 111 23.62 10.23 1.80
C GLY A 111 24.28 10.66 0.48
N PHE A 112 23.57 10.49 -0.63
CA PHE A 112 24.02 10.94 -1.95
C PHE A 112 24.27 12.45 -1.98
N ARG A 113 23.32 13.26 -1.51
CA ARG A 113 23.44 14.71 -1.43
C ARG A 113 24.62 15.13 -0.56
N ASN A 114 24.83 14.44 0.57
CA ASN A 114 25.94 14.73 1.46
C ASN A 114 27.29 14.49 0.77
N LEU A 115 27.46 13.35 0.09
CA LEU A 115 28.67 13.08 -0.68
C LEU A 115 28.91 14.18 -1.73
N LEU A 116 27.85 14.58 -2.45
CA LEU A 116 28.01 15.51 -3.57
C LEU A 116 28.23 16.97 -3.16
N LEU A 117 27.71 17.40 -2.01
CA LEU A 117 27.71 18.82 -1.63
C LEU A 117 28.61 19.14 -0.44
N ASN A 118 28.88 18.17 0.44
CA ASN A 118 29.55 18.42 1.72
C ASN A 118 30.87 17.64 1.89
N ASP A 119 31.21 16.73 0.97
CA ASP A 119 32.44 15.96 0.98
C ASP A 119 33.23 16.16 -0.34
N PRO A 120 34.06 17.21 -0.45
CA PRO A 120 34.81 17.50 -1.67
C PRO A 120 35.76 16.37 -2.09
N ASP A 121 36.38 15.68 -1.13
CA ASP A 121 37.32 14.59 -1.40
C ASP A 121 36.58 13.34 -1.88
N GLY A 122 35.47 13.00 -1.22
CA GLY A 122 34.57 11.92 -1.64
C GLY A 122 33.96 12.19 -3.01
N LEU A 123 33.50 13.42 -3.27
CA LEU A 123 33.01 13.85 -4.59
C LEU A 123 34.08 13.68 -5.66
N ALA A 124 35.33 14.09 -5.41
CA ALA A 124 36.41 13.96 -6.37
C ALA A 124 36.65 12.49 -6.77
N LYS A 125 36.69 11.59 -5.78
CA LYS A 125 36.79 10.13 -6.03
C LYS A 125 35.58 9.61 -6.79
N PHE A 126 34.38 10.04 -6.43
CA PHE A 126 33.15 9.59 -7.07
C PHE A 126 33.04 10.07 -8.52
N LEU A 127 33.46 11.30 -8.83
CA LEU A 127 33.47 11.81 -10.21
C LEU A 127 34.44 11.03 -11.10
N ILE A 128 35.61 10.63 -10.58
CA ILE A 128 36.56 9.76 -11.31
C ILE A 128 35.91 8.41 -11.63
N PHE A 129 35.27 7.79 -10.64
CA PHE A 129 34.55 6.53 -10.83
C PHE A 129 33.41 6.68 -11.84
N ALA A 130 32.59 7.70 -11.68
CA ALA A 130 31.44 7.96 -12.55
C ALA A 130 31.83 8.35 -13.98
N HIS A 131 33.02 8.91 -14.19
CA HIS A 131 33.56 9.17 -15.52
C HIS A 131 33.77 7.86 -16.29
N GLN A 132 34.35 6.85 -15.64
CA GLN A 132 34.56 5.52 -16.22
C GLN A 132 33.24 4.81 -16.55
N GLU A 133 32.18 5.15 -15.80
CA GLU A 133 30.82 4.62 -15.95
C GLU A 133 29.91 5.52 -16.83
N PHE A 134 30.48 6.51 -17.53
CA PHE A 134 29.78 7.46 -18.40
C PHE A 134 28.62 8.22 -17.72
N ALA A 135 28.68 8.40 -16.40
CA ALA A 135 27.65 9.03 -15.58
C ALA A 135 28.06 10.39 -14.97
N GLU A 136 29.31 10.83 -15.19
CA GLU A 136 29.83 12.10 -14.65
C GLU A 136 28.94 13.31 -14.98
N ASP A 137 28.44 13.40 -16.22
CA ASP A 137 27.58 14.51 -16.65
C ASP A 137 26.21 14.51 -15.96
N MET A 138 25.70 13.34 -15.58
CA MET A 138 24.47 13.22 -14.79
C MET A 138 24.68 13.76 -13.37
N ILE A 139 25.81 13.44 -12.75
CA ILE A 139 26.16 13.94 -11.40
C ILE A 139 26.36 15.46 -11.43
N LYS A 140 27.12 15.97 -12.41
CA LYS A 140 27.33 17.43 -12.56
C LYS A 140 26.02 18.17 -12.81
N PHE A 141 25.12 17.60 -13.60
CA PHE A 141 23.79 18.17 -13.80
C PHE A 141 22.99 18.19 -12.49
N TRP A 142 23.02 17.11 -11.72
CA TRP A 142 22.33 17.02 -10.44
C TRP A 142 22.84 18.07 -9.44
N ILE A 143 24.16 18.26 -9.32
CA ILE A 143 24.78 19.30 -8.50
C ILE A 143 24.36 20.70 -8.96
N ALA A 144 24.37 20.95 -10.28
CA ALA A 144 23.96 22.24 -10.83
C ALA A 144 22.49 22.60 -10.48
N ILE A 145 21.61 21.60 -10.34
CA ILE A 145 20.23 21.82 -9.90
C ILE A 145 20.17 22.13 -8.41
N GLU A 146 20.93 21.42 -7.57
CA GLU A 146 21.01 21.72 -6.14
C GLU A 146 21.48 23.15 -5.88
N GLU A 147 22.50 23.60 -6.61
CA GLU A 147 22.96 24.97 -6.54
C GLU A 147 21.91 25.96 -7.07
N PHE A 148 21.19 25.63 -8.14
CA PHE A 148 20.11 26.45 -8.70
C PHE A 148 18.96 26.65 -7.69
N LYS A 149 18.68 25.64 -6.85
CA LYS A 149 17.62 25.67 -5.83
C LYS A 149 17.96 26.54 -4.61
N GLN A 150 19.19 27.02 -4.47
CA GLN A 150 19.57 27.86 -3.33
C GLN A 150 18.75 29.16 -3.31
N ALA A 151 18.19 29.51 -2.15
CA ALA A 151 17.12 30.51 -2.01
C ALA A 151 17.55 31.99 -2.14
N ASN A 152 18.76 32.28 -2.61
CA ASN A 152 19.38 33.61 -2.49
C ASN A 152 19.59 34.35 -3.83
N PHE A 153 19.04 33.88 -4.95
CA PHE A 153 19.23 34.53 -6.24
C PHE A 153 18.12 35.54 -6.57
N ASP A 154 18.52 36.67 -7.16
CA ASP A 154 17.58 37.56 -7.82
C ASP A 154 16.98 36.88 -9.08
N THR A 155 15.85 37.41 -9.56
CA THR A 155 15.11 36.81 -10.69
C THR A 155 15.95 36.69 -11.97
N LYS A 156 16.85 37.65 -12.24
CA LYS A 156 17.70 37.65 -13.44
C LYS A 156 18.78 36.58 -13.32
N THR A 157 19.45 36.50 -12.18
CA THR A 157 20.46 35.48 -11.90
C THR A 157 19.85 34.08 -11.93
N LEU A 158 18.70 33.87 -11.27
CA LEU A 158 18.00 32.59 -11.28
C LEU A 158 17.67 32.12 -12.69
N ARG A 159 17.16 33.02 -13.55
CA ARG A 159 16.88 32.72 -14.95
C ARG A 159 18.16 32.41 -15.73
N SER A 160 19.23 33.18 -15.54
CA SER A 160 20.51 32.94 -16.19
C SER A 160 21.03 31.53 -15.86
N ARG A 161 20.99 31.13 -14.59
CA ARG A 161 21.41 29.78 -14.15
C ARG A 161 20.54 28.69 -14.75
N ALA A 162 19.21 28.83 -14.75
CA ALA A 162 18.31 27.87 -15.40
C ALA A 162 18.65 27.71 -16.90
N VAL A 163 18.78 28.83 -17.62
CA VAL A 163 19.14 28.79 -19.04
C VAL A 163 20.50 28.13 -19.26
N ASN A 164 21.51 28.46 -18.43
CA ASN A 164 22.82 27.83 -18.50
C ASN A 164 22.74 26.32 -18.29
N THR A 165 22.07 25.84 -17.24
CA THR A 165 21.88 24.40 -16.99
C THR A 165 21.20 23.71 -18.16
N TYR A 166 20.18 24.33 -18.76
CA TYR A 166 19.53 23.78 -19.95
C TYR A 166 20.50 23.68 -21.14
N LEU A 167 21.26 24.73 -21.45
CA LEU A 167 22.19 24.74 -22.57
C LEU A 167 23.35 23.74 -22.37
N THR A 168 23.93 23.71 -21.18
CA THR A 168 25.11 22.91 -20.85
C THR A 168 24.82 21.41 -20.90
N PHE A 169 23.66 20.95 -20.47
CA PHE A 169 23.40 19.51 -20.29
C PHE A 169 22.30 18.95 -21.20
N ILE A 170 21.25 19.74 -21.44
CA ILE A 170 20.04 19.28 -22.13
C ILE A 170 20.11 19.56 -23.62
N GLU A 171 20.41 20.80 -24.03
CA GLU A 171 20.53 21.17 -25.44
C GLU A 171 21.75 20.49 -26.09
N SER A 172 22.87 20.45 -25.37
CA SER A 172 24.12 19.77 -25.76
C SER A 172 24.01 18.24 -25.81
N ARG A 173 22.90 17.64 -25.34
CA ARG A 173 22.67 16.18 -25.28
C ARG A 173 23.65 15.40 -24.39
N ARG A 174 24.30 16.05 -23.43
CA ARG A 174 25.18 15.38 -22.46
C ARG A 174 24.40 14.47 -21.52
N VAL A 175 23.20 14.89 -21.09
CA VAL A 175 22.27 14.06 -20.32
C VAL A 175 21.20 13.50 -21.27
N LYS A 176 21.39 12.26 -21.73
CA LYS A 176 20.52 11.63 -22.74
C LYS A 176 19.17 11.13 -22.21
N LEU A 177 19.02 11.01 -20.89
CA LEU A 177 17.80 10.57 -20.22
C LEU A 177 16.62 11.53 -20.46
N VAL A 178 16.88 12.83 -20.59
CA VAL A 178 15.83 13.84 -20.75
C VAL A 178 15.06 13.59 -22.04
N THR A 179 13.75 13.39 -21.96
CA THR A 179 12.87 13.12 -23.10
C THR A 179 12.60 14.36 -23.95
N ALA A 180 12.13 14.18 -25.19
CA ALA A 180 11.75 15.31 -26.06
C ALA A 180 10.67 16.21 -25.45
N THR A 181 9.72 15.60 -24.73
CA THR A 181 8.63 16.31 -24.04
C THR A 181 9.17 17.15 -22.89
N GLN A 182 10.02 16.59 -22.01
CA GLN A 182 10.65 17.35 -20.92
C GLN A 182 11.50 18.50 -21.47
N ARG A 183 12.31 18.26 -22.52
CA ARG A 183 13.10 19.31 -23.19
C ARG A 183 12.22 20.47 -23.64
N LYS A 184 11.11 20.18 -24.33
CA LYS A 184 10.15 21.19 -24.80
C LYS A 184 9.48 21.94 -23.65
N LYS A 185 9.08 21.24 -22.58
CA LYS A 185 8.49 21.82 -21.36
C LYS A 185 9.45 22.81 -20.70
N ILE A 186 10.69 22.39 -20.43
CA ILE A 186 11.73 23.22 -19.80
C ILE A 186 12.06 24.41 -20.70
N LYS A 187 12.31 24.18 -22.00
CA LYS A 187 12.62 25.24 -22.98
C LYS A 187 11.54 26.33 -22.98
N LYS A 188 10.26 25.93 -23.02
CA LYS A 188 9.14 26.88 -22.95
C LYS A 188 9.16 27.67 -21.63
N ALA A 189 9.42 27.03 -20.50
CA ALA A 189 9.46 27.71 -19.20
C ALA A 189 10.58 28.76 -19.12
N ILE A 190 11.78 28.45 -19.63
CA ILE A 190 12.93 29.37 -19.58
C ILE A 190 12.89 30.48 -20.63
N THR A 191 12.15 30.31 -21.74
CA THR A 191 12.06 31.34 -22.80
C THR A 191 10.81 32.21 -22.71
N THR A 192 9.80 31.85 -21.91
CA THR A 192 8.59 32.68 -21.78
C THR A 192 8.94 34.02 -21.11
N PRO A 193 8.72 35.17 -21.80
CA PRO A 193 8.97 36.49 -21.24
C PRO A 193 8.05 36.77 -20.05
N GLY A 194 8.55 37.51 -19.05
CA GLY A 194 7.75 37.93 -17.87
C GLY A 194 7.38 36.82 -16.86
N LYS A 195 7.50 35.54 -17.22
CA LYS A 195 7.20 34.43 -16.30
C LYS A 195 8.31 34.27 -15.25
N LYS A 196 7.96 34.11 -13.97
CA LYS A 196 8.97 33.76 -12.94
C LYS A 196 9.47 32.32 -13.15
N ILE A 197 10.77 32.10 -12.94
CA ILE A 197 11.37 30.77 -12.97
C ILE A 197 11.05 30.07 -11.66
N SER A 198 10.56 28.83 -11.74
CA SER A 198 10.28 27.99 -10.56
C SER A 198 11.56 27.29 -10.10
N LEU A 199 11.78 27.18 -8.79
CA LEU A 199 12.86 26.36 -8.23
C LEU A 199 12.65 24.86 -8.50
N SER A 200 11.41 24.45 -8.77
CA SER A 200 11.05 23.09 -9.15
C SER A 200 11.17 22.78 -10.65
N LEU A 201 11.76 23.69 -11.44
CA LEU A 201 11.81 23.57 -12.91
C LEU A 201 12.42 22.26 -13.39
N TYR A 202 13.37 21.70 -12.64
CA TYR A 202 14.12 20.50 -13.00
C TYR A 202 13.82 19.28 -12.12
N ASP A 203 12.87 19.35 -11.19
CA ASP A 203 12.65 18.31 -10.17
C ASP A 203 12.41 16.92 -10.79
N ASP A 204 11.52 16.84 -11.78
CA ASP A 204 11.22 15.59 -12.50
C ASP A 204 12.51 14.94 -13.03
N VAL A 205 13.35 15.73 -13.71
CA VAL A 205 14.58 15.25 -14.34
C VAL A 205 15.65 14.93 -13.29
N GLN A 206 15.72 15.71 -12.21
CA GLN A 206 16.65 15.50 -11.12
C GLN A 206 16.38 14.18 -10.40
N ALA A 207 15.10 13.88 -10.15
CA ALA A 207 14.67 12.63 -9.52
C ALA A 207 14.99 11.42 -10.42
N GLU A 208 14.68 11.48 -11.72
CA GLU A 208 15.02 10.42 -12.68
C GLU A 208 16.54 10.15 -12.74
N ILE A 209 17.35 11.21 -12.70
CA ILE A 209 18.81 11.08 -12.66
C ILE A 209 19.29 10.50 -11.34
N PHE A 210 18.73 10.94 -10.21
CA PHE A 210 19.07 10.39 -8.91
C PHE A 210 18.84 8.88 -8.90
N GLU A 211 17.65 8.41 -9.27
CA GLU A 211 17.33 6.98 -9.28
C GLU A 211 18.30 6.18 -10.17
N LEU A 212 18.56 6.67 -11.38
CA LEU A 212 19.45 6.00 -12.34
C LEU A 212 20.90 5.96 -11.84
N VAL A 213 21.43 7.07 -11.35
CA VAL A 213 22.82 7.16 -10.85
C VAL A 213 22.95 6.40 -9.53
N TYR A 214 21.95 6.48 -8.66
CA TYR A 214 21.96 5.81 -7.36
C TYR A 214 22.05 4.29 -7.55
N THR A 215 21.06 3.73 -8.24
CA THR A 215 20.98 2.27 -8.49
C THR A 215 22.09 1.79 -9.41
N GLY A 216 22.46 2.60 -10.41
CA GLY A 216 23.33 2.21 -11.51
C GLY A 216 24.79 2.58 -11.38
N VAL A 217 25.22 3.37 -10.37
CA VAL A 217 26.63 3.81 -10.23
C VAL A 217 27.02 3.95 -8.76
N TYR A 218 26.23 4.69 -7.98
CA TYR A 218 26.56 5.07 -6.61
C TYR A 218 26.67 3.86 -5.67
N THR A 219 25.74 2.90 -5.75
CA THR A 219 25.80 1.67 -4.94
C THR A 219 27.07 0.86 -5.21
N ARG A 220 27.53 0.78 -6.47
CA ARG A 220 28.81 0.14 -6.83
C ARG A 220 30.02 0.91 -6.33
N PHE A 221 29.97 2.24 -6.41
CA PHE A 221 31.00 3.09 -5.85
C PHE A 221 31.17 2.84 -4.35
N LEU A 222 30.06 2.82 -3.59
CA LEU A 222 30.10 2.53 -2.15
C LEU A 222 30.63 1.13 -1.83
N ALA A 223 30.32 0.13 -2.66
CA ALA A 223 30.82 -1.23 -2.47
C ALA A 223 32.32 -1.40 -2.78
N GLN A 224 32.91 -0.51 -3.58
CA GLN A 224 34.32 -0.52 -3.96
C GLN A 224 35.17 0.48 -3.18
N SER A 225 34.54 1.42 -2.47
CA SER A 225 35.24 2.35 -1.61
C SER A 225 35.73 1.61 -0.36
N PRO A 226 37.04 1.62 -0.07
CA PRO A 226 37.62 1.00 1.13
C PRO A 226 37.22 1.74 2.41
#